data_AF-A0A227J9W3-F1
#
_entry.id   AF-A0A227J9W3-F1
#
_cell.length_a   1.000
_cell.length_b   1.000
_cell.length_c   1.000
_cell.angle_alpha   90.00
_cell.angle_beta   90.00
_cell.angle_gamma   90.00
#
_symmetry.space_group_name_H-M   'P 1'
#
loop_
_entity.id
_entity.type
_entity.pdbx_description
1 polymer ?
#
loop_
_entity_poly.entity_id
_entity_poly.type
_entity_poly.pdbx_seq_one_letter_code
_entity_poly.pdbx_strand_id
1 'polypeptide(L)' 'GGEIIRPIFEFPGGCRFHFLEPSGNEFAVWSKARV' A
#
# COMPACT_ATOMS: atom_id res chain seq x y z
N GLY A 1 13.57 -4.91 -1.32
CA GLY A 1 12.92 -4.57 -2.59
C GLY A 1 11.54 -5.16 -2.56
N GLY A 2 10.51 -4.38 -2.84
CA GLY A 2 9.15 -4.89 -2.99
C GLY A 2 8.53 -4.21 -4.20
N GLU A 3 7.77 -4.97 -4.98
CA GLU A 3 7.11 -4.46 -6.18
C GLU A 3 5.74 -3.91 -5.82
N ILE A 4 5.43 -2.67 -6.20
CA ILE A 4 4.12 -2.08 -5.95
C ILE A 4 3.13 -2.71 -6.94
N ILE A 5 2.34 -3.67 -6.46
CA ILE A 5 1.31 -4.36 -7.25
C ILE A 5 0.00 -3.55 -7.30
N ARG A 6 -0.24 -2.69 -6.30
CA ARG A 6 -1.37 -1.75 -6.30
C ARG A 6 -0.86 -0.38 -5.87
N PRO A 7 -0.90 0.63 -6.77
CA PRO A 7 -0.46 1.98 -6.45
C PRO A 7 -1.32 2.58 -5.34
N ILE A 8 -0.85 3.71 -4.79
CA ILE A 8 -1.59 4.43 -3.75
C ILE A 8 -2.96 4.84 -4.28
N PHE A 9 -4.00 4.38 -3.62
CA PHE A 9 -5.39 4.76 -3.90
C PHE A 9 -6.03 5.39 -2.67
N GLU A 10 -7.04 6.21 -2.93
CA GLU A 10 -7.82 6.85 -1.88
C GLU A 10 -8.63 5.81 -1.12
N PHE A 11 -8.47 5.82 0.20
CA PHE A 11 -9.23 4.96 1.10
C PHE A 11 -9.89 5.85 2.16
N PRO A 12 -11.11 5.56 2.61
CA PRO A 12 -11.76 6.37 3.63
C PRO A 12 -10.83 6.60 4.84
N GLY A 13 -10.51 7.86 5.12
CA GLY A 13 -9.58 8.25 6.20
C GLY A 13 -8.09 8.28 5.84
N GLY A 14 -7.71 8.10 4.57
CA GLY A 14 -6.32 8.23 4.13
C GLY A 14 -6.00 7.64 2.77
N CYS A 15 -4.83 7.05 2.65
CA CYS A 15 -4.37 6.41 1.43
C CYS A 15 -3.81 5.02 1.73
N ARG A 16 -4.01 4.10 0.78
CA ARG A 16 -3.58 2.70 0.92
C ARG A 16 -2.87 2.26 -0.36
N PHE A 17 -1.81 1.47 -0.22
CA PHE A 17 -1.13 0.82 -1.34
C PHE A 17 -0.70 -0.60 -0.95
N HIS A 18 -0.51 -1.46 -1.95
CA HIS A 18 -0.06 -2.83 -1.73
C HIS A 18 1.25 -3.06 -2.47
N PHE A 19 2.13 -3.82 -1.83
CA PHE A 19 3.39 -4.24 -2.45
C PHE A 19 3.64 -5.72 -2.15
N LEU A 20 4.30 -6.38 -3.10
CA LEU A 20 4.72 -7.76 -2.99
C LEU A 20 6.19 -7.79 -2.62
N GLU A 21 6.53 -8.51 -1.56
CA GLU A 21 7.93 -8.78 -1.24
C GLU A 21 8.50 -9.89 -2.14
N PRO A 22 9.83 -10.03 -2.27
CA PRO A 22 10.46 -11.01 -3.15
C PRO A 22 10.15 -12.46 -2.79
N SER A 23 9.73 -12.72 -1.55
CA SER A 23 9.31 -14.03 -1.08
C SER A 23 7.89 -14.40 -1.52
N GLY A 24 7.16 -13.49 -2.19
CA GLY A 24 5.81 -13.72 -2.69
C GLY A 24 4.70 -13.34 -1.71
N ASN A 25 5.00 -12.72 -0.56
CA ASN A 25 3.98 -12.24 0.36
C ASN A 25 3.45 -10.86 -0.09
N GLU A 26 2.14 -10.69 -0.04
CA GLU A 26 1.47 -9.41 -0.28
C GLU A 26 1.31 -8.64 1.04
N PHE A 27 1.75 -7.39 1.06
CA PHE A 27 1.52 -6.48 2.18
C PHE A 27 0.68 -5.29 1.75
N ALA A 28 -0.19 -4.87 2.66
CA ALA A 28 -0.98 -3.67 2.52
C ALA A 28 -0.58 -2.64 3.57
N VAL A 29 -0.25 -1.43 3.11
CA VAL A 29 0.13 -0.31 3.97
C VAL A 29 -0.92 0.78 3.86
N TRP A 30 -1.33 1.31 5.01
CA TRP A 30 -2.26 2.42 5.12
C TRP A 30 -1.61 3.59 5.85
N SER A 31 -1.87 4.80 5.39
CA SER A 31 -1.48 6.04 6.05
C SER A 31 -2.68 6.98 6.16
N LYS A 32 -2.74 7.75 7.24
CA LYS A 32 -3.77 8.78 7.42
C LYS A 32 -3.59 9.91 6.42
N ALA A 33 -4.68 10.47 5.91
CA ALA A 33 -4.62 11.73 5.18
C ALA A 33 -4.05 12.79 6.12
N ARG A 34 -2.97 13.48 5.70
CA ARG A 34 -2.47 14.64 6.44
C ARG A 34 -3.53 15.72 6.29
N VAL A 35 -4.21 16.03 7.40
CA VAL A 35 -5.06 17.21 7.53
C VAL A 35 -4.22 18.47 7.48
#